data_AF-A0A1B1LN56-F1
#
_entry.id   AF-A0A1B1LN56-F1
#
_cell.length_a   1.000
_cell.length_b   1.000
_cell.length_c   1.000
_cell.angle_alpha   90.00
_cell.angle_beta   90.00
_cell.angle_gamma   90.00
#
_symmetry.space_group_name_H-M   'P 1'
#
loop_
_entity.id
_entity.type
_entity.pdbx_description
1 polymer ?
#
loop_
_entity_poly.entity_id
_entity_poly.type
_entity_poly.pdbx_seq_one_letter_code
_entity_poly.pdbx_strand_id
1 'polypeptide(L)'
;AISKVQALPGGDIKLLCDTVVQNVRELTGYDRVMVYKFHEDEHGEVVAESKRADLDPYIGLHYPATDIPQASRFLFRQNRVRMIVECYANPVRVVQDDALMQPLCLVGSTLRAPHGCHAQYMANMGSRASLALAVIINGNEDG
;
A
#
# COMPACT_ATOMS: atom_id res chain seq x y z
N ALA A 1 5.54 -18.35 -7.84
CA ALA A 1 5.05 -17.48 -6.75
C ALA A 1 3.64 -17.86 -6.30
N ILE A 2 2.61 -17.70 -7.16
CA ILE A 2 1.19 -17.94 -6.80
C ILE A 2 0.94 -19.36 -6.28
N SER A 3 1.44 -20.40 -6.96
CA SER A 3 1.26 -21.79 -6.54
C SER A 3 1.89 -22.11 -5.17
N LYS A 4 2.94 -21.38 -4.75
CA LYS A 4 3.56 -21.56 -3.42
C LYS A 4 2.64 -21.02 -2.33
N VAL A 5 2.05 -19.84 -2.54
CA VAL A 5 1.11 -19.22 -1.59
C VAL A 5 -0.17 -20.07 -1.46
N GLN A 6 -0.69 -20.59 -2.57
CA GLN A 6 -1.89 -21.44 -2.57
C GLN A 6 -1.68 -22.83 -1.95
N ALA A 7 -0.44 -23.32 -1.90
CA ALA A 7 -0.11 -24.61 -1.31
C ALA A 7 0.10 -24.56 0.21
N LEU A 8 0.07 -23.37 0.82
CA LEU A 8 0.22 -23.23 2.27
C LEU A 8 -0.99 -23.82 3.01
N PRO A 9 -0.78 -24.46 4.18
CA PRO A 9 -1.88 -24.92 5.01
C PRO A 9 -2.72 -23.72 5.47
N GLY A 10 -4.04 -23.85 5.41
CA GLY A 10 -4.95 -22.86 5.97
C GLY A 10 -4.80 -22.77 7.49
N GLY A 11 -5.06 -21.59 8.07
CA GLY A 11 -5.10 -21.37 9.52
C GLY A 11 -3.85 -20.73 10.13
N ASP A 12 -2.74 -20.61 9.39
CA ASP A 12 -1.54 -19.87 9.83
C ASP A 12 -1.38 -18.57 9.03
N ILE A 13 -1.97 -17.49 9.55
CA ILE A 13 -1.89 -16.16 8.95
C ILE A 13 -0.46 -15.62 8.92
N LYS A 14 0.36 -15.97 9.91
CA LYS A 14 1.73 -15.49 9.99
C LYS A 14 2.57 -16.12 8.89
N LEU A 15 2.49 -17.44 8.72
CA LEU A 15 3.16 -18.15 7.64
C LEU A 15 2.73 -17.63 6.26
N LEU A 16 1.44 -17.33 6.09
CA LEU A 16 0.92 -16.73 4.87
C LEU A 16 1.56 -15.36 4.61
N CYS A 17 1.52 -14.45 5.59
CA CYS A 17 2.08 -13.12 5.46
C CYS A 17 3.60 -13.16 5.18
N ASP A 18 4.35 -13.98 5.90
CA ASP A 18 5.80 -14.17 5.72
C ASP A 18 6.12 -14.67 4.31
N THR A 19 5.33 -15.62 3.78
CA THR A 19 5.50 -16.14 2.43
C THR A 19 5.17 -15.09 1.37
N VAL A 20 4.12 -14.30 1.59
CA VAL A 20 3.70 -13.24 0.66
C VAL A 20 4.77 -12.18 0.52
N VAL A 21 5.31 -11.65 1.62
CA VAL A 21 6.33 -10.59 1.56
C VAL A 21 7.60 -11.05 0.85
N GLN A 22 8.02 -12.31 1.05
CA GLN A 22 9.16 -12.89 0.35
C GLN A 22 8.90 -13.00 -1.17
N ASN A 23 7.79 -13.62 -1.57
CA ASN A 23 7.49 -13.83 -2.99
C ASN A 23 7.27 -12.51 -3.73
N VAL A 24 6.59 -11.54 -3.11
CA VAL A 24 6.35 -10.23 -3.73
C VAL A 24 7.67 -9.47 -3.86
N ARG A 25 8.57 -9.54 -2.88
CA ARG A 25 9.89 -8.91 -2.98
C ARG A 25 10.73 -9.53 -4.10
N GLU A 26 10.78 -10.85 -4.19
CA GLU A 26 11.48 -11.57 -5.26
C GLU A 26 10.93 -11.22 -6.65
N LEU A 27 9.61 -11.11 -6.78
CA LEU A 27 8.95 -10.82 -8.05
C LEU A 27 9.13 -9.37 -8.50
N THR A 28 9.04 -8.42 -7.57
CA THR A 28 8.97 -6.99 -7.90
C THR A 28 10.33 -6.28 -7.77
N GLY A 29 11.27 -6.86 -7.04
CA GLY A 29 12.59 -6.26 -6.81
C GLY A 29 12.58 -5.05 -5.87
N TYR A 30 11.46 -4.73 -5.21
CA TYR A 30 11.42 -3.64 -4.23
C TYR A 30 12.39 -3.92 -3.08
N ASP A 31 13.05 -2.88 -2.58
CA ASP A 31 14.02 -3.03 -1.49
C ASP A 31 13.38 -3.56 -0.20
N ARG A 32 12.11 -3.21 0.06
CA ARG A 32 11.30 -3.63 1.21
C ARG A 32 9.86 -3.94 0.76
N VAL A 33 9.32 -5.04 1.26
CA VAL A 33 7.90 -5.41 1.15
C VAL A 33 7.41 -5.78 2.55
N MET A 34 6.23 -5.29 2.92
CA MET A 34 5.66 -5.49 4.24
C MET A 34 4.16 -5.77 4.18
N VAL A 35 3.65 -6.57 5.12
CA VAL A 35 2.22 -6.64 5.39
C VAL A 35 1.91 -5.67 6.53
N TYR A 36 1.04 -4.72 6.24
CA TYR A 36 0.57 -3.72 7.18
C TYR A 36 -0.86 -4.06 7.60
N LYS A 37 -1.08 -4.33 8.89
CA LYS A 37 -2.39 -4.68 9.46
C LYS A 37 -2.97 -3.45 10.15
N PHE A 38 -4.24 -3.16 9.91
CA PHE A 38 -5.00 -2.19 10.71
C PHE A 38 -5.62 -2.87 11.94
N HIS A 39 -5.58 -2.19 13.08
CA HIS A 39 -6.23 -2.59 14.32
C HIS A 39 -7.57 -1.86 14.52
N GLU A 40 -8.32 -2.22 15.57
CA GLU A 40 -9.68 -1.72 15.83
C GLU A 40 -9.74 -0.21 16.08
N ASP A 41 -8.73 0.34 16.76
CA ASP A 41 -8.50 1.77 16.98
C ASP A 41 -7.83 2.46 15.78
N GLU A 42 -7.82 1.79 14.63
CA GLU A 42 -7.41 2.28 13.33
C GLU A 42 -5.92 2.56 13.14
N HIS A 43 -5.09 2.42 14.18
CA HIS A 43 -3.64 2.41 13.98
C HIS A 43 -3.26 1.18 13.15
N GLY A 44 -2.02 1.13 12.66
CA GLY A 44 -1.56 -0.10 12.03
C GLY A 44 -0.16 -0.51 12.41
N GLU A 45 0.12 -1.77 12.07
CA GLU A 45 1.28 -2.51 12.52
C GLU A 45 1.88 -3.26 11.34
N VAL A 46 3.21 -3.26 11.25
CA VAL A 46 3.90 -4.16 10.31
C VAL A 46 3.98 -5.55 10.94
N VAL A 47 3.21 -6.50 10.39
CA VAL A 47 3.09 -7.86 10.93
C VAL A 47 3.94 -8.90 10.20
N ALA A 48 4.43 -8.56 9.01
CA ALA A 48 5.41 -9.36 8.25
C ALA A 48 6.25 -8.44 7.37
N GLU A 49 7.50 -8.81 7.13
CA GLU A 49 8.44 -7.99 6.39
C GLU A 49 9.49 -8.84 5.65
N SER A 50 9.81 -8.43 4.42
CA SER A 50 11.00 -8.85 3.69
C SER A 50 11.72 -7.61 3.19
N LYS A 51 13.02 -7.47 3.50
CA LYS A 51 13.79 -6.26 3.19
C LYS A 51 15.22 -6.58 2.76
N ARG A 52 15.88 -5.59 2.15
CA ARG A 52 17.32 -5.59 1.94
C ARG A 52 18.06 -5.57 3.29
N ALA A 53 19.25 -6.18 3.33
CA ALA A 53 19.95 -6.46 4.60
C ALA A 53 20.36 -5.19 5.37
N ASP A 54 20.72 -4.13 4.65
CA ASP A 54 21.20 -2.83 5.14
C ASP A 54 20.11 -1.89 5.66
N LEU A 55 18.83 -2.20 5.44
CA LEU A 55 17.72 -1.35 5.89
C LEU A 55 17.33 -1.65 7.34
N ASP A 56 16.93 -0.66 8.12
CA ASP A 56 16.39 -0.90 9.47
C ASP A 56 15.06 -1.66 9.41
N PRO A 57 14.81 -2.64 10.30
CA PRO A 57 13.55 -3.38 10.29
C PRO A 57 12.35 -2.51 10.68
N TYR A 58 11.20 -2.71 10.03
CA TYR A 58 9.93 -2.11 10.46
C TYR A 58 8.98 -3.11 11.13
N ILE A 59 9.29 -4.40 11.08
CA ILE A 59 8.52 -5.45 11.74
C ILE A 59 8.23 -5.10 13.21
N GLY A 60 6.96 -5.17 13.61
CA GLY A 60 6.48 -4.83 14.96
C GLY A 60 6.34 -3.33 15.27
N LEU A 61 6.67 -2.43 14.34
CA LEU A 61 6.40 -1.00 14.52
C LEU A 61 4.91 -0.69 14.31
N HIS A 62 4.41 0.20 15.16
CA HIS A 62 3.06 0.74 15.10
C HIS A 62 3.07 2.17 14.56
N TYR A 63 2.11 2.48 13.70
CA TYR A 63 1.94 3.77 13.06
C TYR A 63 0.54 4.32 13.35
N PRO A 64 0.41 5.62 13.62
CA PRO A 64 -0.87 6.22 13.97
C PRO A 64 -1.86 6.18 12.79
N ALA A 65 -3.15 6.20 13.10
CA ALA A 65 -4.22 6.18 12.09
C ALA A 65 -4.11 7.35 11.08
N THR A 66 -3.47 8.45 11.48
CA THR A 66 -3.24 9.65 10.67
C THR A 66 -2.32 9.44 9.48
N ASP A 67 -1.44 8.42 9.51
CA ASP A 67 -0.50 8.15 8.42
C ASP A 67 -1.22 7.63 7.17
N ILE A 68 -2.36 6.94 7.38
CA ILE A 68 -3.26 6.51 6.32
C ILE A 68 -4.69 6.96 6.65
N PRO A 69 -5.08 8.19 6.27
CA PRO A 69 -6.38 8.75 6.57
C PRO A 69 -7.54 7.92 6.00
N GLN A 70 -8.72 8.01 6.62
CA GLN A 70 -9.93 7.27 6.21
C GLN A 70 -10.28 7.44 4.73
N ALA A 71 -10.15 8.66 4.19
CA ALA A 71 -10.35 8.90 2.76
C ALA A 71 -9.41 8.06 1.88
N SER A 72 -8.15 7.89 2.28
CA SER A 72 -7.19 7.04 1.55
C SER A 72 -7.56 5.56 1.66
N ARG A 73 -8.03 5.09 2.82
CA ARG A 73 -8.51 3.72 3.01
C ARG A 73 -9.71 3.42 2.12
N PHE A 74 -10.64 4.36 2.02
CA PHE A 74 -11.77 4.26 1.10
C PHE A 74 -11.30 4.15 -0.36
N LEU A 75 -10.34 4.97 -0.78
CA LEU A 75 -9.74 4.87 -2.11
C LEU A 75 -9.05 3.52 -2.35
N PHE A 76 -8.42 2.92 -1.34
CA PHE A 76 -7.82 1.58 -1.46
C PHE A 76 -8.86 0.47 -1.63
N ARG A 77 -10.05 0.62 -1.04
CA ARG A 77 -11.17 -0.33 -1.26
C ARG A 77 -11.69 -0.26 -2.69
N GLN A 78 -11.73 0.93 -3.28
CA GLN A 78 -12.15 1.14 -4.67
C GLN A 78 -11.04 0.74 -5.68
N ASN A 79 -9.81 1.17 -5.42
CA ASN A 79 -8.64 0.94 -6.25
C ASN A 79 -7.59 0.16 -5.45
N ARG A 80 -7.62 -1.17 -5.64
CA ARG A 80 -6.83 -2.12 -4.85
C ARG A 80 -5.32 -2.03 -5.06
N VAL A 81 -4.88 -1.26 -6.04
CA VAL A 81 -3.47 -1.08 -6.38
C VAL A 81 -3.16 0.40 -6.47
N ARG A 82 -2.11 0.84 -5.77
CA ARG A 82 -1.57 2.20 -5.85
C ARG A 82 -0.08 2.13 -6.09
N MET A 83 0.39 2.77 -7.15
CA MET A 83 1.81 2.89 -7.47
C MET A 83 2.22 4.36 -7.44
N ILE A 84 3.39 4.64 -6.86
CA ILE A 84 4.12 5.91 -6.93
C ILE A 84 5.52 5.54 -7.39
N VAL A 85 5.88 5.93 -8.61
CA VAL A 85 7.17 5.56 -9.22
C VAL A 85 8.31 6.45 -8.69
N GLU A 86 8.00 7.70 -8.40
CA GLU A 86 8.97 8.69 -7.91
C GLU A 86 8.23 9.74 -7.08
N CYS A 87 8.56 9.86 -5.79
CA CYS A 87 7.94 10.81 -4.87
C CYS A 87 8.43 12.25 -5.09
N TYR A 88 9.61 12.44 -5.70
CA TYR A 88 10.17 13.75 -6.04
C TYR A 88 9.73 14.27 -7.43
N ALA A 89 8.96 13.48 -8.18
CA ALA A 89 8.55 13.87 -9.53
C ALA A 89 7.52 15.00 -9.49
N ASN A 90 7.74 16.01 -10.33
CA ASN A 90 6.78 17.10 -10.49
C ASN A 90 5.49 16.58 -11.13
N PRO A 91 4.31 16.79 -10.51
CA PRO A 91 3.04 16.41 -11.12
C PRO A 91 2.81 17.12 -12.46
N VAL A 92 2.30 16.38 -13.44
CA VAL A 92 1.87 16.96 -14.72
C VAL A 92 0.41 17.42 -14.58
N ARG A 93 0.16 18.69 -14.93
CA ARG A 93 -1.19 19.25 -14.89
C ARG A 93 -2.06 18.59 -15.95
N VAL A 94 -3.23 18.11 -15.55
CA VAL A 94 -4.28 17.68 -16.47
C VAL A 94 -5.00 18.92 -16.99
N VAL A 95 -5.06 19.08 -18.30
CA VAL A 95 -5.85 20.10 -18.98
C VAL A 95 -7.22 19.49 -19.26
N GLN A 96 -8.27 20.12 -18.72
CA GLN A 96 -9.66 19.71 -18.96
C GLN A 96 -10.30 20.68 -19.95
N ASP A 97 -11.28 20.19 -20.71
CA ASP A 97 -12.11 21.02 -21.58
C ASP A 97 -12.99 21.97 -20.74
N ASP A 98 -13.13 23.22 -21.17
CA ASP A 98 -13.94 24.22 -20.46
C ASP A 98 -15.45 23.87 -20.46
N ALA A 99 -15.89 22.99 -21.35
CA ALA A 99 -17.25 22.48 -21.38
C ALA A 99 -17.58 21.51 -20.22
N LEU A 100 -16.58 21.02 -19.49
CA LEU A 100 -16.80 20.17 -18.32
C LEU A 100 -17.32 20.99 -17.14
N MET A 101 -18.56 20.72 -16.75
CA MET A 101 -19.21 21.38 -15.59
C MET A 101 -18.57 21.02 -14.24
N GLN A 102 -17.78 19.94 -14.18
CA GLN A 102 -17.14 19.49 -12.96
C GLN A 102 -15.69 19.07 -13.23
N PRO A 103 -14.78 19.23 -12.24
CA PRO A 103 -13.40 18.76 -12.37
C PRO A 103 -13.32 17.26 -12.62
N LEU A 104 -12.33 16.84 -13.42
CA LEU A 104 -12.05 15.43 -13.65
C LEU A 104 -11.73 14.70 -12.34
N CYS A 105 -12.47 13.62 -12.07
CA CYS A 105 -12.20 12.72 -10.95
C CYS A 105 -11.20 11.65 -11.36
N LEU A 106 -9.96 11.72 -10.84
CA LEU A 106 -8.90 10.77 -11.14
C LEU A 106 -8.77 9.63 -10.11
N VAL A 107 -9.80 9.42 -9.28
CA VAL A 107 -9.77 8.41 -8.21
C VAL A 107 -9.33 7.04 -8.73
N GLY A 108 -9.86 6.61 -9.89
CA GLY A 108 -9.52 5.35 -10.54
C GLY A 108 -8.25 5.32 -11.41
N SER A 109 -7.53 6.45 -11.52
CA SER A 109 -6.33 6.52 -12.36
C SER A 109 -5.10 6.03 -11.61
N THR A 110 -4.38 5.06 -12.21
CA THR A 110 -3.09 4.59 -11.70
C THR A 110 -2.03 5.69 -11.70
N LEU A 111 -2.13 6.66 -12.61
CA LEU A 111 -1.19 7.78 -12.77
C LEU A 111 -1.53 9.00 -11.92
N ARG A 112 -2.59 8.95 -11.10
CA ARG A 112 -2.94 10.07 -10.22
C ARG A 112 -1.75 10.45 -9.34
N ALA A 113 -1.45 11.74 -9.25
CA ALA A 113 -0.36 12.23 -8.40
C ALA A 113 -0.63 11.94 -6.90
N PRO A 114 0.41 11.64 -6.09
CA PRO A 114 0.26 11.56 -4.64
C PRO A 114 -0.04 12.95 -4.06
N HIS A 115 -0.70 12.98 -2.91
CA HIS A 115 -0.86 14.22 -2.16
C HIS A 115 0.50 14.67 -1.62
N GLY A 116 0.77 15.99 -1.59
CA GLY A 116 2.09 16.54 -1.23
C GLY A 116 2.61 16.08 0.14
N CYS A 117 1.74 16.01 1.14
CA CYS A 117 2.13 15.49 2.47
C CYS A 117 2.60 14.02 2.43
N HIS A 118 2.02 13.19 1.56
CA HIS A 118 2.43 11.79 1.44
C HIS A 118 3.75 11.64 0.67
N ALA A 119 3.98 12.47 -0.35
CA ALA A 119 5.28 12.53 -1.02
C ALA A 119 6.40 12.93 -0.04
N GLN A 120 6.14 13.94 0.81
CA GLN A 120 7.08 14.33 1.87
C GLN A 120 7.27 13.23 2.92
N TYR A 121 6.20 12.53 3.31
CA TYR A 121 6.29 11.39 4.23
C TYR A 121 7.19 10.29 3.65
N MET A 122 7.01 9.92 2.38
CA MET A 122 7.87 8.95 1.70
C MET A 122 9.34 9.40 1.70
N ALA A 123 9.60 10.66 1.38
CA ALA A 123 10.94 11.24 1.41
C ALA A 123 11.58 11.14 2.82
N ASN A 124 10.81 11.46 3.87
CA ASN A 124 11.29 11.37 5.26
C ASN A 124 11.60 9.93 5.67
N MET A 125 10.86 8.96 5.14
CA MET A 125 11.08 7.52 5.34
C MET A 125 12.19 6.95 4.45
N GLY A 126 12.84 7.77 3.61
CA GLY A 126 13.86 7.33 2.66
C GLY A 126 13.32 6.50 1.49
N SER A 127 12.01 6.55 1.25
CA SER A 127 11.35 5.83 0.16
C SER A 127 11.17 6.72 -1.06
N ARG A 128 11.72 6.30 -2.20
CA ARG A 128 11.57 6.98 -3.50
C ARG A 128 10.34 6.54 -4.27
N ALA A 129 10.03 5.26 -4.20
CA ALA A 129 8.95 4.61 -4.93
C ALA A 129 8.15 3.71 -4.00
N SER A 130 6.85 3.56 -4.26
CA SER A 130 5.98 2.67 -3.49
C SER A 130 4.97 1.95 -4.39
N LEU A 131 4.65 0.72 -3.99
CA LEU A 131 3.54 -0.06 -4.51
C LEU A 131 2.74 -0.57 -3.32
N ALA A 132 1.49 -0.16 -3.22
CA ALA A 132 0.56 -0.61 -2.20
C ALA A 132 -0.53 -1.49 -2.85
N LEU A 133 -0.74 -2.66 -2.25
CA LEU A 133 -1.75 -3.63 -2.65
C LEU A 133 -2.74 -3.79 -1.49
N ALA A 134 -4.00 -3.47 -1.72
CA ALA A 134 -5.04 -3.58 -0.70
C ALA A 134 -5.41 -5.05 -0.47
N VAL A 135 -5.25 -5.52 0.76
CA VAL A 135 -5.76 -6.83 1.20
C VAL A 135 -7.12 -6.59 1.85
N ILE A 136 -8.18 -7.16 1.26
CA ILE A 136 -9.55 -7.05 1.76
C ILE A 136 -9.97 -8.42 2.25
N ILE A 137 -10.27 -8.52 3.53
CA ILE A 137 -10.86 -9.70 4.14
C ILE A 137 -12.36 -9.42 4.20
N ASN A 138 -13.13 -10.10 3.36
CA ASN A 138 -14.59 -10.10 3.50
C ASN A 138 -14.89 -10.96 4.72
N GLY A 139 -15.46 -10.36 5.78
CA GLY A 139 -16.13 -11.17 6.79
C GLY A 139 -17.31 -11.90 6.14
N ASN A 140 -17.64 -13.09 6.63
CA ASN A 140 -18.98 -13.60 6.40
C ASN A 140 -19.94 -12.62 7.10
N GLU A 141 -20.64 -11.81 6.32
CA GLU A 141 -21.91 -11.21 6.74
C GLU A 141 -22.98 -12.32 6.73
N ASP A 142 -22.80 -13.33 7.58
CA ASP A 142 -23.87 -14.23 7.97
C ASP A 142 -24.40 -13.73 9.33
N GLY A 143 -25.27 -12.72 9.23
CA GLY A 143 -26.06 -12.13 10.30
C GLY A 143 -27.27 -11.41 9.72
#